data_AF-A0AAV5EKE6-F1
#
_entry.id   AF-A0AAV5EKE6-F1
#
_cell.length_a   1.000
_cell.length_b   1.000
_cell.length_c   1.000
_cell.angle_alpha   90.00
_cell.angle_beta   90.00
_cell.angle_gamma   90.00
#
_symmetry.space_group_name_H-M   'P 1'
#
loop_
_entity.id
_entity.type
_entity.pdbx_description
1 polymer ?
#
loop_
_entity_poly.entity_id
_entity_poly.type
_entity_poly.pdbx_seq_one_letter_code
_entity_poly.pdbx_strand_id
1 'polypeptide(L)' 'MPLILNHPEALNKARADIDATVGTSRLVSADDMTRLSYLKCVFTETLRLYPAAPLLLPHESRLARSEELMVWNLEVDMA' A
#
# COMPACT_ATOMS: atom_id res chain seq x y z
N MET A 1 -2.38 -13.16 6.02
CA MET A 1 -0.97 -12.76 6.20
C MET A 1 -0.76 -12.23 7.61
N PRO A 2 -0.03 -12.94 8.48
CA PRO A 2 0.15 -12.55 9.88
C PRO A 2 1.33 -11.56 10.08
N LEU A 3 1.42 -10.48 9.29
CA LEU A 3 2.57 -9.55 9.34
C LEU A 3 2.77 -8.98 10.75
N ILE A 4 1.77 -8.29 11.29
CA ILE A 4 1.88 -7.67 12.62
C ILE A 4 1.97 -8.72 13.75
N LEU A 5 1.37 -9.90 13.55
CA LEU A 5 1.40 -10.98 14.55
C LEU A 5 2.80 -11.58 14.70
N ASN A 6 3.61 -11.53 13.65
CA ASN A 6 5.02 -11.95 13.68
C ASN A 6 5.96 -10.87 14.26
N HIS A 7 5.45 -9.67 14.55
CA HIS A 7 6.22 -8.53 15.07
C HIS A 7 5.58 -8.00 16.36
N PRO A 8 5.79 -8.69 17.50
CA PRO A 8 5.11 -8.36 18.77
C PRO A 8 5.38 -6.94 19.26
N GLU A 9 6.58 -6.39 19.00
CA GLU A 9 6.88 -5.00 19.34
C GLU A 9 6.02 -4.00 18.55
N ALA A 10 5.80 -4.26 17.26
CA ALA A 10 4.95 -3.43 16.41
C ALA A 10 3.48 -3.57 16.83
N LEU A 11 3.04 -4.78 17.17
CA LEU A 11 1.71 -5.04 17.70
C LEU A 11 1.46 -4.27 19.01
N ASN A 12 2.41 -4.29 19.93
CA ASN A 12 2.30 -3.56 21.20
C ASN A 12 2.24 -2.04 20.99
N LYS A 13 3.04 -1.50 20.06
CA LYS A 13 2.99 -0.08 19.70
C LYS A 13 1.63 0.31 19.08
N ALA A 14 1.10 -0.52 18.18
CA ALA A 14 -0.22 -0.28 17.58
C ALA A 14 -1.33 -0.33 18.63
N ARG A 15 -1.24 -1.24 19.60
CA ARG A 15 -2.19 -1.29 20.72
C ARG A 15 -2.09 -0.07 21.62
N ALA A 16 -0.88 0.36 21.97
CA ALA A 16 -0.67 1.57 22.76
C ALA A 16 -1.21 2.83 22.06
N ASP A 17 -1.05 2.94 20.74
CA ASP A 17 -1.59 4.04 19.92
C ASP A 17 -3.13 4.07 19.97
N ILE A 18 -3.78 2.90 19.87
CA ILE A 18 -5.23 2.75 20.00
C ILE A 18 -5.70 3.11 21.41
N ASP A 19 -5.10 2.52 22.43
CA ASP A 19 -5.48 2.72 23.83
C ASP A 19 -5.31 4.20 24.24
N ALA A 20 -4.27 4.89 23.75
CA ALA A 20 -4.06 6.32 23.99
C ALA A 20 -5.08 7.22 23.28
N THR A 21 -5.56 6.83 22.10
CA THR A 21 -6.44 7.65 21.26
C THR A 21 -7.91 7.45 21.59
N VAL A 22 -8.31 6.19 21.76
CA VAL A 22 -9.70 5.71 21.84
C VAL A 22 -10.06 5.29 23.27
N GLY A 23 -9.08 4.87 24.08
CA GLY A 23 -9.31 4.26 25.37
C GLY A 23 -9.91 2.85 25.25
N THR A 24 -10.35 2.30 26.38
CA THR A 24 -10.88 0.92 26.46
C THR A 24 -12.41 0.85 26.52
N SER A 25 -13.10 2.00 26.53
CA SER A 25 -14.55 2.07 26.75
C SER A 25 -15.39 1.83 25.50
N ARG A 26 -14.81 1.95 24.30
CA ARG A 26 -15.53 1.85 23.03
C ARG A 26 -14.63 1.34 21.90
N LEU A 27 -15.24 0.90 20.82
CA LEU A 27 -14.53 0.48 19.61
C LEU A 27 -14.03 1.68 18.78
N VAL A 28 -13.01 1.44 17.97
CA VAL A 28 -12.44 2.43 17.04
C VAL A 28 -13.49 2.82 15.99
N SER A 29 -13.62 4.11 15.72
CA SER A 29 -14.46 4.66 14.65
C SER A 29 -13.62 5.25 13.51
N ALA A 30 -14.27 5.59 12.39
CA ALA A 30 -13.60 6.19 11.25
C ALA A 30 -12.98 7.57 11.60
N ASP A 31 -13.61 8.33 12.49
CA ASP A 31 -13.14 9.67 12.88
C ASP A 31 -11.81 9.62 13.65
N ASP A 32 -11.57 8.52 14.38
CA ASP A 32 -10.33 8.30 15.13
C ASP A 32 -9.11 8.08 14.23
N MET A 33 -9.32 7.68 12.98
CA MET A 33 -8.24 7.34 12.04
C MET A 33 -7.28 8.50 11.76
N THR A 34 -7.75 9.74 11.95
CA THR A 34 -6.91 10.95 11.84
C THR A 34 -5.87 11.06 12.95
N ARG A 35 -6.15 10.47 14.12
CA ARG A 35 -5.30 10.52 15.33
C ARG A 35 -4.43 9.27 15.48
N LEU A 36 -4.87 8.13 14.95
CA LEU A 36 -4.17 6.84 14.99
C LEU A 36 -2.98 6.76 14.01
N SER A 37 -1.94 7.54 14.30
CA SER A 37 -0.80 7.73 13.39
C SER A 37 0.03 6.47 13.21
N TYR A 38 0.29 5.71 14.29
CA TYR A 38 1.09 4.49 14.19
C TYR A 38 0.32 3.39 13.49
N LEU A 39 -0.98 3.23 13.80
CA LEU A 39 -1.83 2.26 13.10
C LEU A 39 -1.90 2.55 11.59
N LYS A 40 -1.94 3.83 11.19
CA LYS A 40 -1.86 4.22 9.77
C LYS A 40 -0.53 3.80 9.13
N CYS A 41 0.58 3.92 9.84
CA CYS A 41 1.88 3.45 9.36
C CYS A 41 1.89 1.93 9.16
N VAL A 42 1.33 1.16 10.09
CA VAL A 42 1.20 -0.31 9.95
C VAL A 42 0.42 -0.69 8.70
N PHE A 43 -0.69 -0.01 8.44
CA PHE A 43 -1.49 -0.24 7.22
C PHE A 43 -0.69 0.08 5.95
N THR A 44 -0.02 1.22 5.95
CA THR A 44 0.80 1.67 4.81
C THR A 44 1.93 0.69 4.51
N GLU A 45 2.61 0.20 5.55
CA GLU A 45 3.69 -0.78 5.41
C GLU A 45 3.18 -2.13 4.91
N THR A 46 1.99 -2.54 5.37
CA THR A 46 1.33 -3.76 4.88
C THR A 46 1.06 -3.69 3.38
N LEU A 47 0.53 -2.56 2.89
CA LEU A 47 0.26 -2.36 1.47
C LEU A 47 1.54 -2.19 0.63
N ARG A 48 2.62 -1.66 1.22
CA ARG A 48 3.93 -1.59 0.56
C ARG A 48 4.51 -2.98 0.29
N LEU A 49 4.38 -3.89 1.27
CA LEU A 49 4.87 -5.27 1.16
C LEU A 49 3.93 -6.17 0.36
N TYR A 50 2.62 -5.98 0.52
CA TYR A 50 1.57 -6.80 -0.07
C TYR A 50 0.52 -5.90 -0.72
N PRO A 51 0.84 -5.29 -1.88
CA PRO A 51 -0.12 -4.46 -2.59
C PRO A 51 -1.30 -5.32 -3.07
N ALA A 52 -2.53 -4.82 -2.86
CA ALA A 52 -3.74 -5.53 -3.29
C ALA A 52 -3.81 -5.68 -4.83
N ALA A 53 -3.22 -4.73 -5.56
CA ALA A 53 -3.08 -4.75 -7.01
C ALA A 53 -1.61 -4.46 -7.40
N PRO A 54 -0.72 -5.48 -7.46
CA PRO A 54 0.71 -5.28 -7.71
C PRO A 54 1.05 -4.59 -9.04
N LEU A 55 0.20 -4.77 -10.06
CA LEU A 55 0.37 -4.18 -11.39
C LEU A 55 -0.62 -3.03 -11.68
N LEU A 56 -1.44 -2.65 -10.69
CA LEU A 56 -2.52 -1.67 -10.84
C LEU A 56 -3.41 -1.97 -12.07
N LEU A 57 -4.06 -0.95 -12.63
CA LEU A 57 -4.76 -1.07 -13.90
C LEU A 57 -3.76 -0.80 -15.04
N PRO A 58 -3.89 -1.49 -16.19
CA PRO A 58 -3.08 -1.16 -17.37
C PRO A 58 -3.25 0.31 -17.76
N HIS A 59 -2.14 0.97 -18.06
CA HIS A 59 -2.09 2.34 -18.54
C HIS A 59 -1.48 2.37 -19.94
N GLU A 60 -2.07 3.15 -20.85
CA GLU A 60 -1.51 3.41 -22.18
C GLU A 60 -1.06 4.88 -22.28
N SER A 61 0.10 5.12 -22.89
CA SER A 61 0.58 6.48 -23.12
C SER A 61 -0.12 7.08 -24.34
N ARG A 62 -0.67 8.29 -24.20
CA ARG A 62 -1.38 8.98 -25.29
C ARG A 62 -0.48 9.31 -26.49
N LEU A 63 0.84 9.30 -26.30
CA LEU A 63 1.85 9.66 -27.30
C LEU A 63 2.42 8.46 -28.05
N ALA A 64 2.00 7.23 -27.75
CA ALA A 64 2.26 6.07 -28.58
C ALA A 64 1.45 6.15 -29.89
N ARG A 65 1.77 7.15 -30.72
CA ARG A 65 1.38 7.16 -32.13
C ARG A 65 2.08 5.96 -32.75
N SER A 66 1.29 5.06 -33.33
CA SER A 66 1.67 3.72 -33.81
C SER A 66 2.89 3.64 -34.74
N GLU A 67 3.40 4.77 -35.24
CA GLU A 67 4.55 4.85 -36.12
C GLU A 67 5.88 4.66 -35.38
N GLU A 68 5.99 5.11 -34.13
CA GLU A 68 7.27 5.09 -33.39
C GLU A 68 7.52 3.72 -32.73
N LEU A 69 6.46 3.03 -32.29
CA LEU A 69 6.55 1.66 -31.75
C LEU A 69 6.86 0.60 -32.82
N MET A 70 6.47 0.82 -34.08
CA MET A 70 6.88 -0.08 -35.17
C MET A 70 8.40 -0.04 -35.40
N VAL A 71 9.04 1.12 -35.25
CA VAL A 71 10.49 1.26 -35.39
C VAL A 71 11.23 0.49 -34.28
N TRP A 72 10.78 0.62 -33.03
CA TRP A 72 11.41 -0.12 -31.92
C TRP A 72 11.19 -1.64 -31.99
N ASN A 73 10.05 -2.13 -32.50
CA ASN A 73 9.86 -3.57 -32.70
C ASN A 73 10.72 -4.12 -33.86
N LEU A 74 10.88 -3.36 -34.95
CA LEU A 74 11.71 -3.79 -36.09
C LEU A 74 13.21 -3.86 -35.76
N GLU A 75 13.71 -2.97 -34.90
CA GLU A 75 15.13 -2.96 -34.49
C GLU A 75 15.48 -4.13 -33.56
N VAL A 76 14.52 -4.59 -32.73
CA VAL A 76 14.71 -5.68 -31.76
C VAL A 76 14.49 -7.06 -32.40
N ASP A 77 13.61 -7.19 -33.40
CA ASP A 77 13.40 -8.44 -34.15
C ASP A 77 14.50 -8.73 -35.19
N MET A 78 15.43 -7.79 -35.42
CA MET A 78 16.56 -7.89 -36.35
C MET A 78 17.89 -8.29 -35.68
N ALA A 79 17.90 -8.57 -34.37
CA ALA A 79 19.06 -9.00 -33.58
C ALA A 79 18.89 -10.43 -33.03
#